data_AF-D0VEC1-F1
#
_entry.id   AF-D0VEC1-F1
#
_cell.length_a   1.000
_cell.length_b   1.000
_cell.length_c   1.000
_cell.angle_alpha   90.00
_cell.angle_beta   90.00
_cell.angle_gamma   90.00
#
_symmetry.space_group_name_H-M   'P 1'
#
loop_
_entity.id
_entity.type
_entity.pdbx_description
1 polymer ?
#
loop_
_entity_poly.entity_id
_entity_poly.type
_entity_poly.pdbx_seq_one_letter_code
_entity_poly.pdbx_strand_id
1 'polypeptide(L)'
;MGIDKVAFTGSTEVGKLIQEAAGKSNLKGVTLELGGKSPNIIFADADLDLAIEQAHQGVFFNAGQCCTAGSRIFVEEPIYDEFVRRSVERAKRRIVGSPFDPTAEQGPQISREQQNRVLEFIQIGLSEGAKLECGG
;
A
#
# COMPACT_ATOMS: atom_id res chain seq x y z
N MET A 1 -0.08 24.86 -29.78
CA MET A 1 0.16 23.58 -29.08
C MET A 1 1.68 23.45 -28.91
N GLY A 2 2.19 23.45 -27.68
CA GLY A 2 3.64 23.51 -27.41
C GLY A 2 4.11 22.60 -26.27
N ILE A 3 3.33 21.58 -25.93
CA ILE A 3 3.74 20.52 -25.00
C ILE A 3 4.00 19.28 -25.84
N ASP A 4 5.23 18.77 -25.79
CA ASP A 4 5.67 17.62 -26.58
C ASP A 4 5.61 16.30 -25.80
N LYS A 5 5.64 16.37 -24.46
CA LYS A 5 5.59 15.20 -23.57
C LYS A 5 4.80 15.48 -22.29
N VAL A 6 4.11 14.45 -21.79
CA VAL A 6 3.48 14.42 -20.47
C VAL A 6 4.09 13.28 -19.66
N ALA A 7 4.53 13.57 -18.43
CA ALA A 7 4.93 12.56 -17.45
C ALA A 7 3.94 12.63 -16.28
N PHE A 8 3.31 11.51 -15.93
CA PHE A 8 2.29 11.46 -14.91
C PHE A 8 2.51 10.28 -13.95
N THR A 9 2.44 10.57 -12.66
CA THR A 9 2.43 9.59 -11.58
C THR A 9 1.13 9.75 -10.79
N GLY A 10 0.34 8.70 -10.66
CA GLY A 10 -0.96 8.78 -10.01
C GLY A 10 -1.78 7.49 -10.15
N SER A 11 -3.10 7.61 -10.22
CA SER A 11 -3.97 6.43 -10.34
C SER A 11 -4.03 5.93 -11.79
N THR A 12 -4.23 4.61 -11.93
CA THR A 12 -4.42 3.97 -13.25
C THR A 12 -5.59 4.58 -14.04
N GLU A 13 -6.69 4.93 -13.36
CA GLU A 13 -7.85 5.55 -14.00
C GLU A 13 -7.50 6.89 -14.65
N VAL A 14 -6.86 7.80 -13.92
CA VAL A 14 -6.45 9.11 -14.44
C VAL A 14 -5.36 8.97 -15.51
N GLY A 15 -4.43 8.03 -15.35
CA GLY A 15 -3.40 7.74 -16.35
C GLY A 15 -3.98 7.37 -17.72
N LYS A 16 -5.05 6.57 -17.75
CA LYS A 16 -5.76 6.23 -19.00
C LYS A 16 -6.36 7.48 -19.66
N LEU A 17 -7.00 8.35 -18.88
CA LEU A 17 -7.56 9.62 -19.40
C LEU A 17 -6.48 10.51 -20.01
N ILE A 18 -5.31 10.60 -19.36
CA ILE A 18 -4.17 11.38 -19.86
C ILE A 18 -3.66 10.78 -21.17
N GLN A 19 -3.49 9.46 -21.25
CA GLN A 19 -3.04 8.78 -22.46
C GLN A 19 -3.99 9.06 -23.63
N GLU A 20 -5.30 8.97 -23.40
CA GLU A 20 -6.30 9.26 -24.43
C GLU A 20 -6.26 10.72 -24.89
N ALA A 21 -6.22 11.67 -23.96
CA ALA A 21 -6.18 13.10 -24.28
C ALA A 21 -4.90 13.50 -25.02
N ALA A 22 -3.77 12.90 -24.65
CA ALA A 22 -2.50 13.07 -25.37
C ALA A 22 -2.60 12.55 -26.82
N GLY A 23 -3.20 11.37 -27.01
CA GLY A 23 -3.42 10.78 -28.33
C GLY A 23 -4.37 11.60 -29.21
N LYS A 24 -5.49 12.09 -28.64
CA LYS A 24 -6.51 12.88 -29.35
C LYS A 24 -6.06 14.30 -29.71
N SER A 25 -4.97 14.80 -29.11
CA SER A 25 -4.50 16.18 -29.33
C SER A 25 -3.41 16.25 -30.41
N ASN A 26 -2.14 16.17 -30.04
CA ASN A 26 -1.00 16.25 -30.97
C ASN A 26 -0.03 15.07 -30.82
N LEU A 27 -0.55 13.89 -30.40
CA LEU A 27 0.24 12.66 -30.22
C LEU A 27 1.48 12.86 -29.33
N LYS A 28 1.31 13.55 -28.19
CA LYS A 28 2.40 13.79 -27.24
C LYS A 28 2.97 12.47 -26.75
N GLY A 29 4.28 12.44 -26.48
CA GLY A 29 4.87 11.34 -25.73
C GLY A 29 4.28 11.28 -24.32
N VAL A 30 3.99 10.08 -23.81
CA VAL A 30 3.45 9.90 -22.46
C VAL A 30 4.29 8.89 -21.67
N THR A 31 4.56 9.20 -20.40
CA THR A 31 5.14 8.27 -19.43
C THR A 31 4.21 8.21 -18.21
N LEU A 32 3.85 7.01 -17.78
CA LEU A 32 2.85 6.77 -16.74
C LEU A 32 3.39 5.85 -15.65
N GLU A 33 3.27 6.27 -14.39
CA GLU A 33 3.55 5.46 -13.19
C GLU A 33 2.27 5.37 -12.34
N LEU A 34 1.64 4.19 -12.31
CA LEU A 34 0.19 4.07 -12.02
C LEU A 34 -0.17 3.27 -10.76
N GLY A 35 0.79 3.14 -9.83
CA GLY A 35 0.66 2.33 -8.62
C GLY A 35 0.91 0.84 -8.85
N GLY A 36 0.66 0.03 -7.83
CA GLY A 36 0.89 -1.41 -7.89
C GLY A 36 0.22 -2.19 -6.76
N LYS A 37 0.27 -3.52 -6.88
CA LYS A 37 -0.09 -4.48 -5.83
C LYS A 37 1.14 -5.34 -5.54
N SER A 38 2.17 -4.70 -4.98
CA SER A 38 3.51 -5.28 -4.88
C SER A 38 3.53 -6.46 -3.90
N PRO A 39 4.03 -7.63 -4.33
CA PRO A 39 4.17 -8.79 -3.46
C PRO A 39 5.38 -8.64 -2.53
N ASN A 40 5.25 -9.13 -1.31
CA ASN A 40 6.36 -9.41 -0.38
C ASN A 40 6.33 -10.92 -0.08
N ILE A 41 7.36 -11.67 -0.45
CA ILE A 41 7.37 -13.14 -0.40
C ILE A 41 8.38 -13.58 0.66
N ILE A 42 7.91 -14.33 1.65
CA ILE A 42 8.68 -14.73 2.84
C ILE A 42 8.75 -16.25 2.87
N PHE A 43 9.95 -16.78 2.66
CA PHE A 43 10.25 -18.21 2.73
C PHE A 43 10.51 -18.64 4.19
N ALA A 44 10.34 -19.94 4.46
CA ALA A 44 10.50 -20.55 5.78
C ALA A 44 11.94 -20.51 6.30
N ASP A 45 12.92 -20.32 5.41
CA ASP A 45 14.34 -20.14 5.75
C ASP A 45 14.75 -18.68 5.96
N ALA A 46 13.81 -17.73 5.83
CA ALA A 46 14.06 -16.33 6.12
C ALA A 46 14.28 -16.10 7.63
N ASP A 47 15.07 -15.09 7.97
CA ASP A 47 15.09 -14.55 9.32
C ASP A 47 13.71 -13.99 9.66
N LEU A 48 12.97 -14.69 10.52
CA LEU A 48 11.59 -14.37 10.84
C LEU A 48 11.45 -13.01 11.53
N ASP A 49 12.39 -12.64 12.40
CA ASP A 49 12.37 -11.36 13.12
C ASP A 49 12.52 -10.20 12.13
N LEU A 50 13.51 -10.31 11.24
CA LEU A 50 13.74 -9.33 10.19
C LEU A 50 12.58 -9.28 9.20
N ALA A 51 12.03 -10.44 8.82
CA ALA A 51 10.94 -10.54 7.86
C ALA A 51 9.68 -9.83 8.36
N ILE A 52 9.34 -9.96 9.64
CA ILE A 52 8.21 -9.26 10.26
C ILE A 52 8.45 -7.74 10.23
N GLU A 53 9.59 -7.25 10.69
CA GLU A 53 9.85 -5.80 10.69
C GLU A 53 9.87 -5.21 9.28
N GLN A 54 10.45 -5.92 8.30
CA GLN A 54 10.46 -5.47 6.90
C GLN A 54 9.07 -5.52 6.27
N ALA A 55 8.24 -6.53 6.59
CA ALA A 55 6.86 -6.58 6.13
C ALA A 55 6.04 -5.40 6.68
N HIS A 56 6.20 -5.09 7.98
CA HIS A 56 5.56 -3.93 8.59
C HIS A 56 6.04 -2.62 7.98
N GLN A 57 7.34 -2.44 7.79
CA GLN A 57 7.87 -1.26 7.14
C GLN A 57 7.34 -1.14 5.71
N GLY A 58 7.34 -2.23 4.95
CA GLY A 58 6.93 -2.26 3.55
C GLY A 58 5.46 -1.89 3.33
N VAL A 59 4.56 -2.19 4.28
CA VAL A 59 3.12 -1.89 4.15
C VAL A 59 2.67 -0.64 4.91
N PHE A 60 3.25 -0.33 6.07
CA PHE A 60 2.80 0.79 6.90
C PHE A 60 3.62 2.08 6.71
N PHE A 61 4.75 2.04 6.01
CA PHE A 61 5.49 3.25 5.66
C PHE A 61 4.57 4.26 4.95
N ASN A 62 4.63 5.53 5.37
CA ASN A 62 3.74 6.60 4.91
C ASN A 62 2.24 6.26 5.02
N ALA A 63 1.86 5.50 6.06
CA ALA A 63 0.50 4.99 6.27
C ALA A 63 -0.03 4.15 5.08
N GLY A 64 0.87 3.46 4.38
CA GLY A 64 0.57 2.65 3.20
C GLY A 64 0.36 3.45 1.91
N GLN A 65 0.52 4.77 1.96
CA GLN A 65 0.37 5.67 0.80
C GLN A 65 1.67 5.71 0.00
N CYS A 66 2.06 4.55 -0.54
CA CYS A 66 3.29 4.36 -1.29
C CYS A 66 3.01 3.46 -2.51
N CYS A 67 3.45 3.86 -3.71
CA CYS A 67 3.19 3.12 -4.95
C CYS A 67 3.82 1.72 -4.96
N THR A 68 4.89 1.53 -4.18
CA THR A 68 5.61 0.26 -4.04
C THR A 68 5.30 -0.47 -2.73
N ALA A 69 4.26 -0.07 -1.99
CA ALA A 69 3.90 -0.70 -0.72
C ALA A 69 3.73 -2.22 -0.88
N GLY A 70 4.36 -2.99 0.02
CA GLY A 70 4.32 -4.46 0.09
C GLY A 70 2.97 -4.99 0.58
N SER A 71 1.89 -4.54 -0.05
CA SER A 71 0.51 -4.71 0.39
C SER A 71 -0.08 -6.09 0.13
N ARG A 72 0.73 -7.04 -0.36
CA ARG A 72 0.36 -8.45 -0.50
C ARG A 72 1.52 -9.32 -0.02
N ILE A 73 1.41 -9.83 1.21
CA ILE A 73 2.44 -10.68 1.79
C ILE A 73 2.07 -12.14 1.50
N PHE A 74 3.01 -12.91 0.98
CA PHE A 74 2.94 -14.36 0.84
C PHE A 74 3.95 -14.97 1.80
N VAL A 75 3.52 -15.94 2.60
CA VAL A 75 4.34 -16.59 3.62
C VAL A 75 4.31 -18.08 3.37
N GLU A 76 5.47 -18.73 3.41
CA GLU A 76 5.57 -20.17 3.27
C GLU A 76 4.92 -20.88 4.46
N GLU A 77 4.13 -21.93 4.17
CA GLU A 77 3.27 -22.65 5.11
C GLU A 77 3.92 -22.96 6.49
N PRO A 78 5.17 -23.46 6.59
CA PRO A 78 5.75 -23.87 7.87
C PRO A 78 5.88 -22.75 8.92
N ILE A 79 5.92 -21.49 8.50
CA ILE A 79 6.08 -20.32 9.38
C ILE A 79 4.83 -19.42 9.41
N TYR A 80 3.77 -19.78 8.67
CA TYR A 80 2.60 -18.92 8.45
C TYR A 80 1.93 -18.47 9.77
N ASP A 81 1.53 -19.43 10.62
CA ASP A 81 0.77 -19.14 11.84
C ASP A 81 1.57 -18.25 12.80
N GLU A 82 2.86 -18.54 12.96
CA GLU A 82 3.75 -17.78 13.83
C GLU A 82 4.02 -16.38 13.26
N PHE A 83 4.23 -16.26 11.95
CA PHE A 83 4.36 -14.97 11.29
C PHE A 83 3.12 -14.10 11.49
N VAL A 84 1.91 -14.66 11.29
CA VAL A 84 0.64 -13.94 11.47
C VAL A 84 0.49 -13.49 12.92
N ARG A 85 0.69 -14.40 13.89
CA ARG A 85 0.58 -14.09 15.33
C ARG A 85 1.48 -12.92 15.71
N ARG A 86 2.76 -12.97 15.34
CA ARG A 86 3.73 -11.94 15.69
C ARG A 86 3.51 -10.63 14.93
N SER A 87 3.05 -10.70 13.68
CA SER A 87 2.66 -9.50 12.92
C SER A 87 1.50 -8.76 13.57
N VAL A 88 0.50 -9.49 14.09
CA VAL A 88 -0.61 -8.90 14.86
C VAL A 88 -0.11 -8.21 16.13
N GLU A 89 0.78 -8.86 16.87
CA GLU A 89 1.39 -8.27 18.07
C GLU A 89 2.16 -6.99 17.75
N ARG A 90 2.94 -6.99 16.66
CA ARG A 90 3.68 -5.82 16.18
C ARG A 90 2.75 -4.71 15.70
N ALA A 91 1.66 -5.03 14.99
CA ALA A 91 0.67 -4.07 14.53
C ALA A 91 -0.01 -3.36 15.70
N LYS A 92 -0.42 -4.10 16.74
CA LYS A 92 -1.09 -3.55 17.93
C LYS A 92 -0.21 -2.59 18.74
N ARG A 93 1.11 -2.71 18.63
CA ARG A 93 2.09 -1.82 19.32
C ARG A 93 2.39 -0.54 18.55
N ARG A 94 1.94 -0.42 17.29
CA ARG A 94 2.25 0.73 16.44
C ARG A 94 1.65 2.01 17.01
N ILE A 95 2.50 3.02 17.21
CA ILE A 95 2.06 4.33 17.72
C ILE A 95 1.49 5.17 16.57
N VAL A 96 0.17 5.34 16.55
CA VAL A 96 -0.52 6.24 15.61
C VAL A 96 -0.71 7.59 16.28
N GLY A 97 -0.27 8.67 15.63
CA GLY A 97 -0.23 9.99 16.27
C GLY A 97 -0.07 11.17 15.33
N SER A 98 0.22 12.32 15.94
CA SER A 98 0.49 13.56 15.20
C SER A 98 1.77 13.41 14.36
N PRO A 99 1.80 13.93 13.12
CA PRO A 99 3.02 13.99 12.32
C PRO A 99 4.18 14.77 12.96
N PHE A 100 3.88 15.60 13.98
CA PHE A 100 4.87 16.37 14.73
C PHE A 100 5.32 15.70 16.03
N ASP A 101 4.73 14.56 16.38
CA ASP A 101 5.15 13.78 17.54
C ASP A 101 6.34 12.88 17.14
N PRO A 102 7.54 13.07 17.71
CA PRO A 102 8.71 12.26 17.37
C PRO A 102 8.58 10.78 17.78
N THR A 103 7.58 10.43 18.59
CA THR A 103 7.30 9.05 19.00
C THR A 103 6.28 8.35 18.10
N ALA A 104 5.59 9.08 17.21
CA ALA A 104 4.61 8.49 16.31
C ALA A 104 5.30 7.68 15.20
N GLU A 105 4.87 6.43 15.03
CA GLU A 105 5.30 5.55 13.93
C GLU A 105 4.43 5.70 12.68
N GLN A 106 3.20 6.23 12.82
CA GLN A 106 2.26 6.37 11.73
C GLN A 106 1.38 7.62 11.88
N GLY A 107 1.33 8.43 10.81
CA GLY A 107 0.46 9.59 10.70
C GLY A 107 -0.92 9.28 10.07
N PRO A 108 -1.72 10.31 9.76
CA PRO A 108 -3.04 10.14 9.17
C PRO A 108 -2.98 9.76 7.68
N GLN A 109 -4.13 9.35 7.15
CA GLN A 109 -4.36 9.33 5.70
C GLN A 109 -4.41 10.76 5.15
N ILE A 110 -4.08 10.94 3.87
CA ILE A 110 -3.93 12.26 3.24
C ILE A 110 -5.23 13.06 3.16
N SER A 111 -6.38 12.38 3.07
CA SER A 111 -7.70 13.01 2.96
C SER A 111 -8.79 12.12 3.54
N ARG A 112 -9.94 12.72 3.85
CA ARG A 112 -11.15 11.99 4.29
C ARG A 112 -11.67 11.04 3.21
N GLU A 113 -11.58 11.43 1.95
CA GLU A 113 -11.97 10.57 0.82
C GLU A 113 -11.13 9.29 0.78
N GLN A 114 -9.80 9.43 0.91
CA GLN A 114 -8.91 8.28 0.93
C GLN A 114 -9.15 7.41 2.17
N GLN A 115 -9.38 8.03 3.33
CA GLN A 115 -9.75 7.29 4.54
C GLN A 115 -11.03 6.47 4.35
N ASN A 116 -12.08 7.08 3.79
CA ASN A 116 -13.34 6.38 3.52
C ASN A 116 -13.15 5.21 2.55
N ARG A 117 -12.36 5.40 1.50
CA ARG A 117 -12.01 4.33 0.54
C ARG A 117 -11.29 3.16 1.22
N VAL A 118 -10.36 3.44 2.15
CA VAL A 118 -9.70 2.40 2.94
C VAL A 118 -10.71 1.64 3.80
N LEU A 119 -11.61 2.35 4.49
CA LEU A 119 -12.67 1.75 5.30
C LEU A 119 -13.63 0.88 4.46
N GLU A 120 -13.98 1.30 3.25
CA GLU A 120 -14.77 0.49 2.31
C GLU A 120 -14.05 -0.82 1.93
N PHE A 121 -12.75 -0.77 1.63
CA PHE A 121 -11.99 -1.99 1.31
C PHE A 121 -11.91 -2.97 2.48
N ILE A 122 -11.89 -2.47 3.72
CA ILE A 122 -11.96 -3.31 4.92
C ILE A 122 -13.31 -4.03 4.99
N GLN A 123 -14.42 -3.33 4.70
CA GLN A 123 -15.75 -3.94 4.65
C GLN A 123 -15.88 -4.95 3.50
N ILE A 124 -15.33 -4.65 2.31
CA ILE A 124 -15.30 -5.60 1.19
C ILE A 124 -14.58 -6.87 1.61
N GLY A 125 -13.38 -6.77 2.20
CA GLY A 125 -12.62 -7.93 2.67
C GLY A 125 -13.40 -8.79 3.66
N LEU A 126 -14.06 -8.18 4.64
CA LEU A 126 -14.94 -8.89 5.58
C LEU A 126 -16.11 -9.58 4.86
N SER A 127 -16.76 -8.88 3.92
CA SER A 127 -17.91 -9.42 3.17
C SER A 127 -17.55 -10.57 2.23
N GLU A 128 -16.30 -10.62 1.75
CA GLU A 128 -15.77 -11.67 0.89
C GLU A 128 -15.13 -12.83 1.69
N GLY A 129 -15.18 -12.78 3.02
CA GLY A 129 -14.74 -13.88 3.91
C GLY A 129 -13.28 -13.81 4.36
N ALA A 130 -12.60 -12.67 4.18
CA ALA A 130 -11.27 -12.47 4.76
C ALA A 130 -11.36 -12.37 6.29
N LYS A 131 -10.37 -12.94 6.98
CA LYS A 131 -10.25 -12.85 8.43
C LYS A 131 -9.51 -11.55 8.81
N LEU A 132 -10.17 -10.68 9.57
CA LEU A 132 -9.54 -9.49 10.15
C LEU A 132 -8.83 -9.85 11.46
N GLU A 133 -7.51 -9.90 11.43
CA GLU A 133 -6.70 -10.28 12.61
C GLU A 133 -6.55 -9.15 13.63
N CYS A 134 -6.46 -7.89 13.17
CA CYS A 134 -6.47 -6.68 14.01
C CYS A 134 -6.68 -5.41 13.19
N GLY A 135 -6.98 -4.30 13.87
CA GLY A 135 -7.28 -3.02 13.22
C GLY A 135 -8.69 -3.05 12.62
N GLY A 136 -8.85 -2.43 11.44
CA GLY A 136 -10.15 -2.20 10.82
C GLY A 136 -10.59 -0.76 10.99
#